data_AF-A0A942F844-F1
#
_entry.id   AF-A0A942F844-F1
#
_cell.length_a   1.000
_cell.length_b   1.000
_cell.length_c   1.000
_cell.angle_alpha   90.00
_cell.angle_beta   90.00
_cell.angle_gamma   90.00
#
_symmetry.space_group_name_H-M   'P 1'
#
loop_
_entity.id
_entity.type
_entity.pdbx_description
1 polymer ?
#
loop_
_entity_poly.entity_id
_entity_poly.type
_entity_poly.pdbx_seq_one_letter_code
_entity_poly.pdbx_strand_id
1 'polypeptide(L)'
;MNISDNTQSTAQQKNLAIRARIQAAFDARPGLRIGDFVRWPNGEIRRCSHDWDETMQTSKAGSFYMGESGFASFSGGLQPPQLKEFFKSTEETMDGEFWCFSEGIAGAGRAWYFKLPCRVFRLEPFAMNEQQARAHPLARQSAEFWGAKSRGYRERLQELMDPPVLRNPDFY
;
A
#
# COMPACT_ATOMS: atom_id res chain seq x y z
N MET A 1 -41.45 -18.12 20.93
CA MET A 1 -40.51 -18.09 19.79
C MET A 1 -40.11 -16.64 19.58
N ASN A 2 -38.88 -16.26 19.92
CA ASN A 2 -38.38 -14.91 19.67
C ASN A 2 -37.89 -14.85 18.22
N ILE A 3 -38.68 -14.19 17.37
CA ILE A 3 -38.23 -13.73 16.07
C ILE A 3 -37.44 -12.45 16.37
N SER A 4 -36.12 -12.58 16.45
CA SER A 4 -35.23 -11.42 16.42
C SER A 4 -35.32 -10.80 15.02
N ASP A 5 -36.21 -9.83 14.85
CA ASP A 5 -36.24 -8.94 13.70
C ASP A 5 -34.90 -8.20 13.63
N ASN A 6 -34.00 -8.71 12.78
CA ASN A 6 -32.69 -8.13 12.52
C ASN A 6 -32.82 -7.04 11.43
N THR A 7 -33.70 -6.06 11.65
CA THR A 7 -33.86 -4.93 10.74
C THR A 7 -32.73 -3.94 10.99
N GLN A 8 -31.70 -4.00 10.16
CA GLN A 8 -30.62 -3.01 10.16
C GLN A 8 -31.17 -1.60 9.98
N SER A 9 -30.63 -0.64 10.72
CA SER A 9 -31.04 0.76 10.60
C SER A 9 -30.72 1.31 9.20
N THR A 10 -31.45 2.34 8.76
CA THR A 10 -31.22 2.99 7.46
C THR A 10 -29.76 3.45 7.29
N ALA A 11 -29.12 3.91 8.37
CA ALA A 11 -27.71 4.31 8.36
C ALA A 11 -26.77 3.10 8.15
N GLN A 12 -27.05 1.97 8.80
CA GLN A 12 -26.30 0.73 8.61
C GLN A 12 -26.43 0.22 7.17
N GLN A 13 -27.64 0.25 6.61
CA GLN A 13 -27.89 -0.16 5.22
C GLN A 13 -27.10 0.71 4.23
N LYS A 14 -27.08 2.04 4.41
CA LYS A 14 -26.27 2.96 3.60
C LYS A 14 -24.77 2.66 3.70
N ASN A 15 -24.26 2.42 4.91
CA ASN A 15 -22.85 2.10 5.13
C ASN A 15 -22.46 0.79 4.44
N LEU A 16 -23.31 -0.23 4.50
CA LEU A 16 -23.08 -1.50 3.80
C LEU A 16 -23.08 -1.33 2.28
N ALA A 17 -23.99 -0.51 1.73
CA ALA A 17 -23.99 -0.19 0.30
C ALA A 17 -22.73 0.59 -0.13
N ILE A 18 -22.23 1.50 0.71
CA ILE A 18 -20.95 2.19 0.49
C ILE A 18 -19.80 1.19 0.49
N ARG A 19 -19.72 0.32 1.50
CA ARG A 19 -18.70 -0.73 1.58
C ARG A 19 -18.69 -1.63 0.36
N ALA A 20 -19.86 -2.05 -0.12
CA ALA A 20 -19.96 -2.91 -1.30
C ALA A 20 -19.38 -2.23 -2.55
N ARG A 21 -19.66 -0.93 -2.76
CA ARG A 21 -19.11 -0.14 -3.86
C ARG A 21 -17.59 0.04 -3.73
N ILE A 22 -17.12 0.35 -2.52
CA ILE A 22 -15.68 0.46 -2.20
C ILE A 22 -14.97 -0.86 -2.50
N GLN A 23 -15.50 -2.00 -2.03
CA GLN A 23 -14.91 -3.32 -2.26
C GLN A 23 -14.80 -3.62 -3.76
N ALA A 24 -15.89 -3.47 -4.51
CA ALA A 24 -15.90 -3.75 -5.94
C ALA A 24 -14.88 -2.88 -6.69
N ALA A 25 -14.82 -1.58 -6.37
CA ALA A 25 -13.85 -0.67 -6.96
C ALA A 25 -12.41 -0.98 -6.54
N PHE A 26 -12.19 -1.38 -5.28
CA PHE A 26 -10.87 -1.78 -4.77
C PHE A 26 -10.36 -3.03 -5.48
N ASP A 27 -11.21 -4.06 -5.62
CA ASP A 27 -10.86 -5.35 -6.24
C ASP A 27 -10.61 -5.26 -7.74
N ALA A 28 -11.29 -4.34 -8.43
CA ALA A 28 -11.06 -4.10 -9.85
C ALA A 28 -9.67 -3.52 -10.17
N ARG A 29 -8.92 -3.06 -9.15
CA ARG A 29 -7.61 -2.42 -9.36
C ARG A 29 -6.50 -3.47 -9.51
N PRO A 30 -5.77 -3.46 -10.64
CA PRO A 30 -4.66 -4.38 -10.86
C PRO A 30 -3.42 -3.96 -10.04
N GLY A 31 -2.49 -4.91 -9.90
CA GLY A 31 -1.18 -4.65 -9.27
C GLY A 31 -1.26 -4.31 -7.79
N LEU A 32 -0.12 -4.06 -7.15
CA LEU A 32 0.00 -3.71 -5.73
C LEU A 32 -0.81 -2.43 -5.39
N ARG A 33 -1.59 -2.43 -4.29
CA ARG A 33 -2.43 -1.28 -3.88
C ARG A 33 -2.07 -0.80 -2.47
N ILE A 34 -2.37 0.46 -2.20
CA ILE A 34 -2.44 0.97 -0.82
C ILE A 34 -3.48 0.15 -0.05
N GLY A 35 -3.10 -0.34 1.12
CA GLY A 35 -3.91 -1.23 1.96
C GLY A 35 -3.55 -2.71 1.85
N ASP A 36 -2.87 -3.15 0.78
CA ASP A 36 -2.36 -4.53 0.69
C ASP A 36 -1.25 -4.78 1.71
N PHE A 37 -1.05 -6.04 2.09
CA PHE A 37 -0.02 -6.45 3.04
C PHE A 37 1.23 -6.94 2.33
N VAL A 38 2.38 -6.82 3.00
CA VAL A 38 3.63 -7.42 2.57
C VAL A 38 4.30 -8.14 3.74
N ARG A 39 4.68 -9.39 3.51
CA ARG A 39 5.57 -10.16 4.37
C ARG A 39 7.01 -9.75 4.07
N TRP A 40 7.67 -9.21 5.06
CA TRP A 40 9.05 -8.77 5.01
C TRP A 40 10.02 -9.96 5.22
N PRO A 41 11.30 -9.89 4.78
CA PRO A 41 12.22 -11.02 4.92
C PRO A 41 12.49 -11.44 6.38
N ASN A 42 12.37 -10.51 7.34
CA ASN A 42 12.50 -10.79 8.77
C ASN A 42 11.21 -11.37 9.41
N GLY A 43 10.17 -11.62 8.61
CA GLY A 43 8.88 -12.14 9.05
C GLY A 43 7.87 -11.09 9.51
N GLU A 44 8.24 -9.80 9.58
CA GLU A 44 7.29 -8.72 9.86
C GLU A 44 6.22 -8.65 8.76
N ILE A 45 5.00 -8.27 9.14
CA ILE A 45 3.94 -7.92 8.21
C ILE A 45 3.79 -6.40 8.24
N ARG A 46 3.90 -5.77 7.07
CA ARG A 46 3.69 -4.34 6.88
C ARG A 46 2.54 -4.12 5.91
N ARG A 47 1.97 -2.91 5.93
CA ARG A 47 0.90 -2.53 5.00
C ARG A 47 1.40 -1.51 4.00
N CYS A 48 1.03 -1.64 2.74
CA CYS A 48 1.35 -0.71 1.67
C CYS A 48 0.59 0.60 1.90
N SER A 49 1.30 1.71 1.95
CA SER A 49 0.78 2.95 2.54
C SER A 49 0.92 4.16 1.63
N HIS A 50 1.91 4.18 0.76
CA HIS A 50 2.03 5.24 -0.24
C HIS A 50 2.67 4.71 -1.52
N ASP A 51 2.03 5.00 -2.64
CA ASP A 51 2.47 4.58 -3.96
C ASP A 51 3.22 5.73 -4.66
N TRP A 52 4.48 5.48 -5.02
CA TRP A 52 5.35 6.38 -5.78
C TRP A 52 5.75 5.72 -7.10
N ASP A 53 4.84 5.65 -8.08
CA ASP A 53 5.05 5.07 -9.42
C ASP A 53 5.84 3.75 -9.44
N GLU A 54 7.17 3.81 -9.38
CA GLU A 54 8.11 2.67 -9.34
C GLU A 54 8.40 2.09 -7.95
N THR A 55 8.01 2.78 -6.88
CA THR A 55 8.28 2.38 -5.49
C THR A 55 7.03 2.41 -4.62
N MET A 56 7.05 1.63 -3.54
CA MET A 56 5.97 1.55 -2.56
C MET A 56 6.55 1.76 -1.17
N GLN A 57 5.98 2.71 -0.43
CA GLN A 57 6.23 2.84 1.00
C GLN A 57 5.25 1.99 1.79
N THR A 58 5.73 1.48 2.92
CA THR A 58 4.92 0.69 3.84
C THR A 58 4.82 1.38 5.19
N SER A 59 3.95 0.88 6.07
CA SER A 59 3.88 1.31 7.46
C SER A 59 3.63 0.12 8.38
N LYS A 60 4.09 0.25 9.64
CA LYS A 60 3.82 -0.72 10.71
C LYS A 60 2.48 -0.46 11.42
N ALA A 61 2.01 0.78 11.40
CA ALA A 61 0.74 1.21 12.01
C ALA A 61 0.21 2.48 11.33
N GLY A 62 -1.04 2.83 11.60
CA GLY A 62 -1.71 4.05 11.12
C GLY A 62 -3.12 3.75 10.62
N SER A 63 -3.73 4.74 9.99
CA SER A 63 -5.14 4.68 9.57
C SER A 63 -5.28 4.77 8.06
N PHE A 64 -6.22 4.00 7.51
CA PHE A 64 -6.47 3.93 6.07
C PHE A 64 -7.89 4.39 5.77
N TYR A 65 -8.02 5.56 5.16
CA TYR A 65 -9.28 6.09 4.65
C TYR A 65 -9.55 5.51 3.26
N MET A 66 -10.79 5.12 2.96
CA MET A 66 -11.20 4.77 1.59
C MET A 66 -12.28 5.69 1.07
N GLY A 67 -12.07 6.19 -0.15
CA GLY A 67 -13.12 6.82 -0.95
C GLY A 67 -13.96 5.79 -1.69
N GLU A 68 -15.15 6.20 -2.14
CA GLU A 68 -16.05 5.33 -2.91
C GLU A 68 -15.46 4.84 -4.24
N SER A 69 -14.41 5.50 -4.74
CA SER A 69 -13.64 5.10 -5.93
C SER A 69 -12.72 3.90 -5.69
N GLY A 70 -12.68 3.33 -4.48
CA GLY A 70 -11.80 2.22 -4.11
C GLY A 70 -10.33 2.64 -3.89
N PHE A 71 -10.00 3.93 -4.01
CA PHE A 71 -8.69 4.43 -3.63
C PHE A 71 -8.59 4.58 -2.12
N ALA A 72 -7.49 4.08 -1.55
CA ALA A 72 -7.15 4.26 -0.16
C ALA A 72 -6.12 5.37 0.03
N SER A 73 -6.23 6.10 1.14
CA SER A 73 -5.26 7.09 1.59
C SER A 73 -4.83 6.76 3.02
N PHE A 74 -3.54 6.90 3.29
CA PHE A 74 -2.92 6.56 4.56
C PHE A 74 -2.56 7.79 5.38
N SER A 75 -2.74 7.72 6.69
CA SER A 75 -2.22 8.68 7.66
C SER A 75 -1.45 7.96 8.76
N GLY A 76 -0.17 8.32 8.93
CA GLY A 76 0.74 7.72 9.92
C GLY A 76 2.21 7.85 9.50
N GLY A 77 3.07 7.11 10.20
CA GLY A 77 4.51 7.06 9.90
C GLY A 77 4.83 6.13 8.73
N LEU A 78 5.54 6.65 7.72
CA LEU A 78 5.96 5.90 6.54
C LEU A 78 7.37 5.34 6.72
N GLN A 79 7.57 4.11 6.25
CA GLN A 79 8.89 3.51 6.08
C GLN A 79 9.49 3.92 4.72
N PRO A 80 10.83 3.84 4.54
CA PRO A 80 11.51 4.08 3.28
C PRO A 80 10.89 3.26 2.13
N PRO A 81 10.83 3.86 0.93
CA PRO A 81 10.26 3.21 -0.24
C PRO A 81 11.08 1.99 -0.67
N GLN A 82 10.40 0.93 -1.09
CA GLN A 82 11.01 -0.23 -1.77
C GLN A 82 10.57 -0.28 -3.23
N LEU A 83 11.39 -0.84 -4.11
CA LEU A 83 11.02 -1.04 -5.50
C LEU A 83 9.78 -1.93 -5.60
N LYS A 84 8.80 -1.55 -6.42
CA LYS A 84 7.62 -2.40 -6.66
C LYS A 84 7.99 -3.77 -7.23
N GLU A 85 9.08 -3.85 -7.97
CA GLU A 85 9.60 -5.11 -8.53
C GLU A 85 9.96 -6.15 -7.45
N PHE A 86 10.23 -5.71 -6.22
CA PHE A 86 10.50 -6.60 -5.08
C PHE A 86 9.22 -7.24 -4.52
N PHE A 87 8.04 -6.73 -4.83
CA PHE A 87 6.79 -7.26 -4.29
C PHE A 87 6.29 -8.39 -5.19
N LYS A 88 6.34 -9.63 -4.69
CA LYS A 88 5.81 -10.81 -5.37
C LYS A 88 4.43 -11.15 -4.82
N SER A 89 3.46 -11.30 -5.71
CA SER A 89 2.10 -11.69 -5.34
C SER A 89 2.10 -13.08 -4.70
N THR A 90 1.26 -13.27 -3.69
CA THR A 90 0.91 -14.59 -3.19
C THR A 90 -0.60 -14.82 -3.36
N GLU A 91 -1.05 -16.04 -3.10
CA GLU A 91 -2.48 -16.39 -3.10
C GLU A 91 -3.16 -16.06 -1.75
N GLU A 92 -2.41 -15.50 -0.79
CA GLU A 92 -2.92 -15.22 0.54
C GLU A 92 -3.66 -13.87 0.59
N THR A 93 -4.68 -13.81 1.46
CA THR A 93 -5.37 -12.57 1.80
C THR A 93 -5.45 -12.40 3.31
N MET A 94 -5.43 -11.15 3.77
CA MET A 94 -5.64 -10.78 5.16
C MET A 94 -6.66 -9.65 5.26
N ASP A 95 -7.48 -9.68 6.31
CA ASP A 95 -8.43 -8.60 6.56
C ASP A 95 -7.69 -7.31 6.95
N GLY A 96 -7.80 -6.30 6.08
CA GLY A 96 -7.34 -4.95 6.36
C GLY A 96 -8.48 -4.11 6.91
N GLU A 97 -8.24 -3.42 8.03
CA GLU A 97 -9.19 -2.43 8.55
C GLU A 97 -9.05 -1.11 7.79
N PHE A 98 -10.18 -0.54 7.42
CA PHE A 98 -10.31 0.76 6.76
C PHE A 98 -11.43 1.55 7.43
N TRP A 99 -11.48 2.84 7.13
CA TRP A 99 -12.62 3.67 7.48
C TRP A 99 -13.06 4.56 6.33
N CYS A 100 -14.33 4.94 6.33
CA CYS A 100 -14.86 5.99 5.48
C CYS A 100 -15.84 6.85 6.27
N PHE A 101 -16.38 7.90 5.66
CA PHE A 101 -17.44 8.67 6.28
C PHE A 101 -18.78 7.90 6.26
N SER A 102 -19.41 7.79 7.43
CA SER A 102 -20.72 7.16 7.58
C SER A 102 -21.75 7.86 6.70
N GLU A 103 -22.54 7.07 5.99
CA GLU A 103 -23.57 7.47 5.04
C GLU A 103 -23.06 8.34 3.89
N GLY A 104 -21.73 8.37 3.66
CA GLY A 104 -21.11 9.22 2.63
C GLY A 104 -21.05 10.71 3.02
N ILE A 105 -21.31 11.04 4.29
CA ILE A 105 -21.38 12.43 4.76
C ILE A 105 -20.12 12.76 5.55
N ALA A 106 -19.26 13.63 4.98
CA ALA A 106 -18.05 14.11 5.63
C ALA A 106 -18.36 14.90 6.91
N GLY A 107 -17.61 14.65 7.98
CA GLY A 107 -17.75 15.38 9.24
C GLY A 107 -17.02 14.74 10.42
N ALA A 108 -16.76 15.54 11.44
CA ALA A 108 -16.16 15.07 12.69
C ALA A 108 -17.06 14.02 13.36
N GLY A 109 -16.45 12.97 13.91
CA GLY A 109 -17.18 11.88 14.58
C GLY A 109 -17.96 10.95 13.65
N ARG A 110 -17.81 11.08 12.33
CA ARG A 110 -18.53 10.26 11.34
C ARG A 110 -17.69 9.11 10.76
N ALA A 111 -16.56 8.78 11.36
CA ALA A 111 -15.75 7.65 10.90
C ALA A 111 -16.51 6.33 11.12
N TRP A 112 -16.70 5.57 10.04
CA TRP A 112 -17.22 4.22 10.09
C TRP A 112 -16.15 3.24 9.63
N TYR A 113 -15.81 2.29 10.50
CA TYR A 113 -14.75 1.32 10.29
C TYR A 113 -15.31 0.01 9.75
N PHE A 114 -14.56 -0.62 8.85
CA PHE A 114 -14.91 -1.91 8.27
C PHE A 114 -13.65 -2.64 7.81
N LYS A 115 -13.81 -3.95 7.54
CA LYS A 115 -12.72 -4.79 7.01
C LYS A 115 -13.00 -5.18 5.56
N LEU A 116 -11.92 -5.21 4.77
CA LEU A 116 -11.89 -5.76 3.42
C LEU A 116 -10.71 -6.74 3.28
N PRO A 117 -10.86 -7.84 2.52
CA PRO A 117 -9.75 -8.72 2.18
C PRO A 117 -8.72 -7.95 1.36
N CYS A 118 -7.49 -7.93 1.86
CA CYS A 118 -6.34 -7.31 1.22
C CYS A 118 -5.38 -8.41 0.80
N ARG A 119 -4.74 -8.26 -0.36
CA ARG A 119 -3.79 -9.26 -0.85
C ARG A 119 -2.52 -9.20 -0.03
N VAL A 120 -1.87 -10.34 0.12
CA VAL A 120 -0.56 -10.44 0.75
C VAL A 120 0.48 -10.61 -0.34
N PHE A 121 1.55 -9.83 -0.24
CA PHE A 121 2.74 -9.94 -1.07
C PHE A 121 3.89 -10.45 -0.22
N ARG A 122 4.93 -10.98 -0.85
CA ARG A 122 6.24 -11.17 -0.22
C ARG A 122 7.22 -10.17 -0.79
N LEU A 123 8.06 -9.59 0.05
CA LEU A 123 9.18 -8.81 -0.41
C LEU A 123 10.35 -9.74 -0.73
N GLU A 124 10.72 -9.82 -2.01
CA GLU A 124 11.85 -10.59 -2.54
C GLU A 124 12.81 -9.63 -3.25
N PRO A 125 13.70 -8.96 -2.50
CA PRO A 125 14.64 -8.01 -3.06
C PRO A 125 15.72 -8.69 -3.91
N PHE A 126 16.24 -7.97 -4.89
CA PHE A 126 17.35 -8.41 -5.74
C PHE A 126 18.24 -7.22 -6.11
N ALA A 127 19.50 -7.52 -6.38
CA ALA A 127 20.47 -6.54 -6.85
C ALA A 127 20.44 -6.43 -8.38
N MET A 128 20.53 -5.20 -8.90
CA MET A 128 20.74 -4.95 -10.32
C MET A 128 22.25 -4.83 -10.61
N ASN A 129 22.68 -5.27 -11.79
CA ASN A 129 24.00 -4.86 -12.27
C ASN A 129 23.97 -3.38 -12.72
N GLU A 130 25.14 -2.78 -12.96
CA GLU A 130 25.23 -1.36 -13.32
C GLU A 130 24.43 -1.00 -14.58
N GLN A 131 24.46 -1.86 -15.60
CA GLN A 131 23.73 -1.63 -16.85
C GLN A 131 22.21 -1.61 -16.61
N GLN A 132 21.70 -2.58 -15.83
CA GLN A 132 20.30 -2.65 -15.43
C GLN A 132 19.90 -1.43 -14.58
N ALA A 133 20.72 -1.06 -13.59
CA ALA A 133 20.46 0.08 -12.72
C ALA A 133 20.39 1.39 -13.51
N ARG A 134 21.29 1.60 -14.49
CA ARG A 134 21.25 2.79 -15.36
C ARG A 134 20.05 2.82 -16.31
N ALA A 135 19.56 1.65 -16.72
CA ALA A 135 18.38 1.53 -17.57
C ALA A 135 17.06 1.68 -16.81
N HIS A 136 17.08 1.56 -15.48
CA HIS A 136 15.89 1.62 -14.64
C HIS A 136 15.22 3.02 -14.67
N PRO A 137 13.87 3.10 -14.72
CA PRO A 137 13.14 4.38 -14.75
C PRO A 137 13.54 5.36 -13.63
N LEU A 138 13.66 4.90 -12.38
CA LEU A 138 14.11 5.75 -11.26
C LEU A 138 15.48 6.39 -11.48
N ALA A 139 16.44 5.68 -12.08
CA ALA A 139 17.76 6.23 -12.36
C ALA A 139 17.68 7.28 -13.48
N ARG A 140 16.86 7.05 -14.51
CA ARG A 140 16.62 8.00 -15.60
C ARG A 140 15.96 9.28 -15.08
N GLN A 141 14.90 9.17 -14.30
CA GLN A 141 14.23 10.31 -13.66
C GLN A 141 15.19 11.09 -12.76
N SER A 142 16.02 10.40 -11.96
CA SER A 142 17.03 11.06 -11.14
C SER A 142 18.11 11.75 -11.98
N ALA A 143 18.49 11.19 -13.13
CA ALA A 143 19.45 11.82 -14.04
C ALA A 143 18.86 13.06 -14.73
N GLU A 144 17.58 13.03 -15.09
CA GLU A 144 16.86 14.17 -15.66
C GLU A 144 16.70 15.30 -14.65
N PHE A 145 16.33 14.97 -13.42
CA PHE A 145 16.09 15.97 -12.38
C PHE A 145 17.38 16.56 -11.79
N TRP A 146 18.35 15.71 -11.43
CA TRP A 146 19.58 16.15 -10.74
C TRP A 146 20.81 16.25 -11.65
N GLY A 147 20.78 15.65 -12.84
CA GLY A 147 21.94 15.48 -13.73
C GLY A 147 22.70 14.17 -13.48
N ALA A 148 23.19 13.54 -14.55
CA ALA A 148 23.87 12.24 -14.52
C ALA A 148 25.24 12.21 -13.80
N LYS A 149 25.76 13.36 -13.36
CA LYS A 149 26.99 13.47 -12.55
C LYS A 149 26.71 13.84 -11.10
N SER A 150 25.45 14.07 -10.75
CA SER A 150 25.06 14.50 -9.41
C SER A 150 25.34 13.41 -8.36
N ARG A 151 25.39 13.85 -7.10
CA ARG A 151 25.43 12.95 -5.96
C ARG A 151 24.14 12.10 -5.89
N GLY A 152 22.98 12.73 -6.06
CA GLY A 152 21.68 12.04 -6.00
C GLY A 152 21.53 10.93 -7.03
N TYR A 153 21.98 11.15 -8.28
CA TYR A 153 21.98 10.08 -9.30
C TYR A 153 22.90 8.91 -8.93
N ARG A 154 24.10 9.20 -8.38
CA ARG A 154 25.04 8.15 -7.96
C ARG A 154 24.50 7.35 -6.77
N GLU A 155 23.90 8.02 -5.80
CA GLU A 155 23.22 7.37 -4.68
C GLU A 155 22.08 6.48 -5.16
N ARG A 156 21.26 6.96 -6.11
CA ARG A 156 20.18 6.16 -6.72
C ARG A 156 20.71 4.92 -7.44
N LEU A 157 21.80 5.04 -8.21
CA LEU A 157 22.42 3.86 -8.82
C LEU A 157 22.89 2.85 -7.77
N GLN A 158 23.53 3.33 -6.70
CA GLN A 158 24.00 2.47 -5.62
C GLN A 158 22.83 1.75 -4.92
N GLU A 159 21.72 2.44 -4.67
CA GLU A 159 20.51 1.84 -4.08
C GLU A 159 19.89 0.75 -4.96
N LEU A 160 19.95 0.89 -6.29
CA LEU A 160 19.46 -0.13 -7.23
C LEU A 160 20.39 -1.34 -7.31
N MET A 161 21.70 -1.11 -7.24
CA MET A 161 22.71 -2.18 -7.30
C MET A 161 22.89 -2.91 -5.96
N ASP A 162 22.71 -2.20 -4.84
CA ASP A 162 22.84 -2.72 -3.48
C ASP A 162 21.71 -2.20 -2.56
N PRO A 163 20.46 -2.66 -2.79
CA PRO A 163 19.31 -2.27 -1.98
C PRO A 163 19.56 -2.47 -0.48
N PRO A 164 19.30 -1.47 0.38
CA PRO A 164 19.53 -1.59 1.82
C PRO A 164 18.86 -2.80 2.48
N VAL A 165 17.68 -3.18 2.00
CA VAL A 165 16.91 -4.32 2.52
C VAL A 165 17.62 -5.68 2.29
N LEU A 166 18.53 -5.79 1.31
CA LEU A 166 19.36 -6.99 1.13
C LEU A 166 20.42 -7.11 2.21
N ARG A 167 21.00 -5.98 2.64
CA ARG A 167 22.06 -5.93 3.64
C ARG A 167 21.52 -6.02 5.05
N ASN A 168 20.34 -5.45 5.27
CA ASN A 168 19.67 -5.44 6.56
C ASN A 168 18.18 -5.81 6.37
N PRO A 169 17.80 -7.06 6.65
CA PRO A 169 16.40 -7.49 6.63
C PRO A 169 15.51 -6.66 7.57
N ASP A 170 16.08 -6.05 8.61
CA ASP A 170 15.37 -5.16 9.54
C ASP A 170 15.40 -3.70 9.10
N PHE A 171 15.84 -3.39 7.88
CA PHE A 171 15.81 -2.03 7.34
C PHE A 171 14.38 -1.48 7.53
N TYR A 172 14.29 -0.51 8.45
CA TYR A 172 13.06 0.14 8.86
C TYR A 172 12.52 0.85 7.65
#